data_AF-A0A2V9HLZ8-F1
#
_entry.id   AF-A0A2V9HLZ8-F1
#
_cell.length_a   1.000
_cell.length_b   1.000
_cell.length_c   1.000
_cell.angle_alpha   90.00
_cell.angle_beta   90.00
_cell.angle_gamma   90.00
#
_symmetry.space_group_name_H-M   'P 1'
#
loop_
_entity.id
_entity.type
_entity.pdbx_description
1 polymer ?
#
loop_
_entity_poly.entity_id
_entity_poly.type
_entity_poly.pdbx_seq_one_letter_code
_entity_poly.pdbx_strand_id
1 'polypeptide(L)'
;MHLSMTDAAFVRDSATRFFEALAASDRVSLNTTSGQLTQEFTDDHNKLAEALFGILPRSLRSHNSHECPDVGYYQADLIVNKSDQQALDVATEEALQCAFNADTRMRAAAQNLAQGAAYRAVAQGDDETEYAYRHLEDVVRHLASMPGQRVLVLVSPGFIASTLQSEASEMVDRATRANIVINTIDARGLYTPDMGDIADPPNDTIRTAGFKTSYRVATQVAQEDVLAQLADGTGGKFFHNRNDVDEAMREASAAPALSYLLGFAPQNLKIDGRFHLLKVALTNKQKFEIQARHGYFAPKTLTDPAEATKLEMQEALFSQEEIRDLPVELQTQFFKKDEVQARLAVLTRLDVKGIHFQKVQGRNNDQLTIVTGIFDENGNFVTGLSKVVEMNLLDTTYTRLSRSGFTVKTSFDLKPGTYLVRLVVRDAVGAQMAARNGAVVIPY
;
A
#
# COMPACT_ATOMS: atom_id res chain seq x y z
N MET A 1 11.94 -10.91 2.21
CA MET A 1 10.94 -10.78 3.30
C MET A 1 11.65 -10.49 4.61
N HIS A 2 11.04 -9.76 5.53
CA HIS A 2 11.64 -9.46 6.85
C HIS A 2 11.57 -10.61 7.86
N LEU A 3 11.09 -11.78 7.46
CA LEU A 3 10.94 -12.95 8.33
C LEU A 3 12.27 -13.63 8.59
N SER A 4 12.53 -14.01 9.85
CA SER A 4 13.60 -14.96 10.15
C SER A 4 13.24 -16.34 9.60
N MET A 5 14.24 -17.23 9.51
CA MET A 5 14.01 -18.62 9.12
C MET A 5 13.04 -19.33 10.08
N THR A 6 13.16 -19.06 11.38
CA THR A 6 12.31 -19.63 12.42
C THR A 6 10.87 -19.15 12.30
N ASP A 7 10.66 -17.84 12.18
CA ASP A 7 9.32 -17.25 12.04
C ASP A 7 8.64 -17.77 10.76
N ALA A 8 9.39 -17.84 9.66
CA ALA A 8 8.84 -18.33 8.40
C ALA A 8 8.45 -19.81 8.44
N ALA A 9 9.21 -20.66 9.13
CA ALA A 9 8.87 -22.07 9.29
C ALA A 9 7.57 -22.23 10.10
N PHE A 10 7.44 -21.46 11.18
CA PHE A 10 6.24 -21.45 12.02
C PHE A 10 5.00 -20.94 11.26
N VAL A 11 5.12 -19.80 10.59
CA VAL A 11 4.04 -19.21 9.78
C VAL A 11 3.64 -20.12 8.61
N ARG A 12 4.60 -20.84 8.00
CA ARG A 12 4.34 -21.75 6.87
C ARG A 12 3.41 -22.89 7.25
N ASP A 13 3.60 -23.49 8.43
CA ASP A 13 2.75 -24.59 8.90
C ASP A 13 1.29 -24.13 9.07
N SER A 14 1.10 -22.96 9.69
CA SER A 14 -0.23 -22.33 9.81
C SER A 14 -0.85 -21.96 8.46
N ALA A 15 -0.08 -21.36 7.55
CA ALA A 15 -0.57 -21.00 6.21
C ALA A 15 -0.98 -22.21 5.39
N THR A 16 -0.28 -23.35 5.55
CA THR A 16 -0.63 -24.61 4.88
C THR A 16 -2.01 -25.09 5.34
N ARG A 17 -2.25 -25.15 6.65
CA ARG A 17 -3.56 -25.51 7.22
C ARG A 17 -4.67 -24.54 6.80
N PHE A 18 -4.35 -23.25 6.69
CA PHE A 18 -5.30 -22.25 6.20
C PHE A 18 -5.72 -22.51 4.75
N PHE A 19 -4.76 -22.76 3.85
CA PHE A 19 -5.06 -23.04 2.44
C PHE A 19 -5.87 -24.33 2.25
N GLU A 20 -5.63 -25.36 3.06
CA GLU A 20 -6.42 -26.59 3.05
C GLU A 20 -7.89 -26.37 3.46
N ALA A 21 -8.17 -25.32 4.24
CA ALA A 21 -9.50 -24.99 4.75
C ALA A 21 -10.29 -23.99 3.88
N LEU A 22 -9.71 -23.50 2.77
CA LEU A 22 -10.38 -22.57 1.87
C LEU A 22 -11.61 -23.22 1.21
N ALA A 23 -12.67 -22.42 1.02
CA ALA A 23 -13.80 -22.87 0.23
C ALA A 23 -13.43 -22.88 -1.26
N ALA A 24 -14.08 -23.72 -2.06
CA ALA A 24 -13.82 -23.80 -3.50
C ALA A 24 -14.12 -22.49 -4.28
N SER A 25 -14.84 -21.54 -3.68
CA SER A 25 -15.08 -20.21 -4.24
C SER A 25 -13.98 -19.20 -3.91
N ASP A 26 -13.13 -19.51 -2.92
CA ASP A 26 -12.12 -18.60 -2.44
C ASP A 26 -10.92 -18.64 -3.39
N ARG A 27 -10.45 -17.46 -3.79
CA ARG A 27 -9.21 -17.33 -4.55
C ARG A 27 -8.22 -16.58 -3.69
N VAL A 28 -7.00 -17.10 -3.60
CA VAL A 28 -5.92 -16.49 -2.83
C VAL A 28 -4.74 -16.23 -3.74
N SER A 29 -4.10 -15.07 -3.58
CA SER A 29 -2.76 -14.82 -4.10
C SER A 29 -1.77 -14.80 -2.95
N LEU A 30 -0.52 -15.15 -3.24
CA LEU A 30 0.57 -15.15 -2.27
C LEU A 30 1.71 -14.29 -2.82
N ASN A 31 2.07 -13.23 -2.07
CA ASN A 31 3.06 -12.26 -2.49
C ASN A 31 4.13 -12.11 -1.40
N THR A 32 5.39 -12.05 -1.80
CA THR A 32 6.51 -11.77 -0.88
C THR A 32 6.88 -10.30 -0.96
N THR A 33 7.10 -9.62 0.17
CA THR A 33 7.50 -8.19 0.17
C THR A 33 8.83 -7.92 -0.57
N SER A 34 9.60 -8.96 -0.88
CA SER A 34 10.81 -8.88 -1.73
C SER A 34 10.53 -8.94 -3.24
N GLY A 35 9.29 -9.21 -3.67
CA GLY A 35 8.91 -9.38 -5.08
C GLY A 35 9.49 -10.62 -5.77
N GLN A 36 10.20 -11.50 -5.06
CA GLN A 36 10.86 -12.68 -5.63
C GLN A 36 9.89 -13.82 -5.96
N LEU A 37 8.78 -13.87 -5.22
CA LEU A 37 7.72 -14.84 -5.43
C LEU A 37 6.38 -14.11 -5.37
N THR A 38 5.63 -14.31 -6.44
CA THR A 38 4.25 -13.88 -6.63
C THR A 38 3.50 -15.06 -7.22
N GLN A 39 2.48 -15.52 -6.51
CA GLN A 39 1.51 -16.49 -6.95
C GLN A 39 0.19 -15.73 -7.17
N GLU A 40 -0.23 -15.68 -8.43
CA GLU A 40 -1.50 -15.09 -8.83
C GLU A 40 -2.69 -15.77 -8.14
N PHE A 41 -3.82 -15.07 -8.09
CA PHE A 41 -5.04 -15.60 -7.49
C PHE A 41 -5.39 -16.97 -8.06
N THR A 42 -5.59 -17.95 -7.19
CA THR A 42 -5.98 -19.31 -7.59
C THR A 42 -6.78 -19.97 -6.49
N ASP A 43 -7.65 -20.88 -6.90
CA ASP A 43 -8.35 -21.88 -6.09
C ASP A 43 -7.60 -23.22 -6.05
N ASP A 44 -6.44 -23.32 -6.71
CA ASP A 44 -5.62 -24.53 -6.76
C ASP A 44 -4.73 -24.63 -5.52
N HIS A 45 -5.15 -25.47 -4.58
CA HIS A 45 -4.45 -25.68 -3.31
C HIS A 45 -3.01 -26.18 -3.53
N ASN A 46 -2.73 -26.94 -4.59
CA ASN A 46 -1.38 -27.45 -4.86
C ASN A 46 -0.44 -26.33 -5.28
N LYS A 47 -0.92 -25.38 -6.11
CA LYS A 47 -0.13 -24.20 -6.49
C LYS A 47 0.16 -23.30 -5.30
N LEU A 48 -0.82 -23.10 -4.42
CA LEU A 48 -0.63 -22.33 -3.18
C LEU A 48 0.41 -22.98 -2.26
N ALA A 49 0.33 -24.30 -2.08
CA ALA A 49 1.30 -25.05 -1.29
C ALA A 49 2.71 -24.96 -1.91
N GLU A 50 2.86 -25.20 -3.22
CA GLU A 50 4.14 -25.10 -3.92
C GLU A 50 4.75 -23.69 -3.79
N ALA A 51 3.94 -22.65 -4.01
CA ALA A 51 4.34 -21.27 -3.84
C ALA A 51 4.83 -20.99 -2.41
N LEU A 52 4.09 -21.45 -1.40
CA LEU A 52 4.43 -21.28 0.01
C LEU A 52 5.75 -22.00 0.40
N PHE A 53 6.00 -23.20 -0.14
CA PHE A 53 7.27 -23.90 0.03
C PHE A 53 8.44 -23.20 -0.67
N GLY A 54 8.17 -22.55 -1.81
CA GLY A 54 9.14 -21.77 -2.57
C GLY A 54 9.58 -20.46 -1.88
N ILE A 55 8.86 -20.01 -0.86
CA ILE A 55 9.22 -18.81 -0.09
C ILE A 55 10.47 -19.10 0.74
N LEU A 56 11.61 -18.57 0.31
CA LEU A 56 12.85 -18.65 1.09
C LEU A 56 13.05 -17.34 1.87
N PRO A 57 13.13 -17.40 3.21
CA PRO A 57 13.50 -16.26 4.03
C PRO A 57 14.92 -15.84 3.69
N ARG A 58 15.05 -14.88 2.79
CA ARG A 58 16.30 -14.17 2.57
C ARG A 58 16.26 -12.95 3.46
N SER A 59 16.95 -13.08 4.59
CA SER A 59 17.38 -11.91 5.31
C SER A 59 18.30 -11.13 4.38
N LEU A 60 17.87 -9.95 3.91
CA LEU A 60 18.78 -8.97 3.30
C LEU A 60 19.85 -8.53 4.33
N ARG A 61 19.58 -8.81 5.61
CA ARG A 61 20.50 -8.70 6.73
C ARG A 61 21.36 -9.96 6.82
N SER A 62 22.62 -9.83 6.47
CA SER A 62 23.65 -10.43 7.32
C SER A 62 24.03 -9.37 8.34
N HIS A 63 23.11 -9.00 9.24
CA HIS A 63 23.48 -8.19 10.40
C HIS A 63 24.29 -9.11 11.30
N ASN A 64 25.61 -9.04 11.15
CA ASN A 64 26.50 -9.83 11.97
C ASN A 64 26.65 -9.05 13.29
N SER A 65 26.18 -9.63 14.40
CA SER A 65 26.38 -9.10 15.76
C SER A 65 27.87 -8.90 16.11
N HIS A 66 28.76 -9.36 15.23
CA HIS A 66 30.21 -9.17 15.26
C HIS A 66 30.73 -8.01 14.39
N GLU A 67 29.86 -7.18 13.79
CA GLU A 67 30.29 -5.93 13.16
C GLU A 67 30.83 -4.95 14.22
N CYS A 68 31.76 -4.08 13.80
CA CYS A 68 32.43 -3.15 14.69
C CYS A 68 32.33 -1.70 14.19
N PRO A 69 31.61 -0.81 14.90
CA PRO A 69 30.63 -1.14 15.95
C PRO A 69 29.38 -1.81 15.37
N ASP A 70 28.67 -2.56 16.21
CA ASP A 70 27.38 -3.16 15.88
C ASP A 70 26.27 -2.09 16.02
N VAL A 71 25.87 -1.52 14.88
CA VAL A 71 24.84 -0.46 14.82
C VAL A 71 23.63 -0.96 14.05
N GLY A 72 22.55 -1.26 14.77
CA GLY A 72 21.26 -1.62 14.16
C GLY A 72 20.53 -0.42 13.55
N TYR A 73 19.59 -0.69 12.64
CA TYR A 73 18.88 0.35 11.88
C TYR A 73 18.19 1.42 12.76
N TYR A 74 17.54 1.03 13.86
CA TYR A 74 16.91 2.00 14.77
C TYR A 74 17.93 2.96 15.39
N GLN A 75 19.05 2.45 15.91
CA GLN A 75 20.12 3.28 16.47
C GLN A 75 20.75 4.17 15.38
N ALA A 76 20.92 3.61 14.18
CA ALA A 76 21.43 4.34 13.03
C ALA A 76 20.50 5.53 12.66
N ASP A 77 19.18 5.33 12.67
CA ASP A 77 18.18 6.39 12.46
C ASP A 77 18.27 7.48 13.55
N LEU A 78 18.44 7.08 14.82
CA LEU A 78 18.67 8.04 15.91
C LEU A 78 19.91 8.92 15.62
N ILE A 79 21.02 8.32 15.18
CA ILE A 79 22.28 9.02 14.90
C ILE A 79 22.14 9.94 13.68
N VAL A 80 21.69 9.40 12.55
CA VAL A 80 21.76 10.08 11.25
C VAL A 80 20.59 11.05 11.06
N ASN A 81 19.36 10.57 11.27
CA ASN A 81 18.16 11.34 10.96
C ASN A 81 17.69 12.19 12.15
N LYS A 82 17.90 11.72 13.38
CA LYS A 82 17.48 12.45 14.60
C LYS A 82 18.59 13.19 15.32
N SER A 83 19.85 13.07 14.84
CA SER A 83 21.02 13.74 15.41
C SER A 83 21.22 13.46 16.92
N ASP A 84 20.84 12.26 17.37
CA ASP A 84 20.93 11.85 18.78
C ASP A 84 22.40 11.61 19.17
N GLN A 85 22.92 12.47 20.05
CA GLN A 85 24.30 12.40 20.52
C GLN A 85 24.56 11.19 21.42
N GLN A 86 23.57 10.75 22.20
CA GLN A 86 23.73 9.60 23.09
C GLN A 86 23.87 8.31 22.28
N ALA A 87 23.06 8.15 21.24
CA ALA A 87 23.16 7.00 20.33
C ALA A 87 24.53 6.94 19.64
N LEU A 88 25.08 8.11 19.23
CA LEU A 88 26.40 8.21 18.62
C LEU A 88 27.52 7.91 19.63
N ASP A 89 27.42 8.40 20.86
CA ASP A 89 28.39 8.12 21.92
C ASP A 89 28.42 6.63 22.28
N VAL A 90 27.26 5.96 22.32
CA VAL A 90 27.17 4.50 22.55
C VAL A 90 27.89 3.72 21.44
N ALA A 91 27.62 4.05 20.17
CA ALA A 91 28.30 3.42 19.04
C ALA A 91 29.81 3.74 19.02
N THR A 92 30.20 4.94 19.45
CA THR A 92 31.61 5.37 19.55
C THR A 92 32.35 4.59 20.63
N GLU A 93 31.72 4.36 21.79
CA GLU A 93 32.30 3.57 22.88
C GLU A 93 32.50 2.11 22.46
N GLU A 94 31.52 1.54 21.74
CA GLU A 94 31.65 0.20 21.18
C GLU A 94 32.77 0.13 20.13
N ALA A 95 32.83 1.10 19.21
CA ALA A 95 33.90 1.20 18.22
C ALA A 95 35.30 1.28 18.87
N LEU A 96 35.43 2.07 19.95
CA LEU A 96 36.66 2.17 20.73
C LEU A 96 37.09 0.80 21.26
N GLN A 97 36.15 0.01 21.76
CA GLN A 97 36.42 -1.28 22.36
C GLN A 97 36.76 -2.34 21.30
N CYS A 98 35.97 -2.44 20.22
CA CYS A 98 36.14 -3.50 19.23
C CYS A 98 37.24 -3.21 18.18
N ALA A 99 37.51 -1.95 17.83
CA ALA A 99 38.53 -1.60 16.81
C ALA A 99 39.81 -0.99 17.39
N PHE A 100 39.75 -0.38 18.58
CA PHE A 100 40.87 0.41 19.13
C PHE A 100 41.33 -0.04 20.52
N ASN A 101 40.96 -1.25 20.97
CA ASN A 101 41.35 -1.82 22.27
C ASN A 101 41.07 -0.86 23.46
N ALA A 102 39.98 -0.10 23.40
CA ALA A 102 39.59 0.91 24.37
C ALA A 102 40.60 2.07 24.58
N ASP A 103 41.48 2.37 23.60
CA ASP A 103 42.39 3.51 23.66
C ASP A 103 41.63 4.84 23.52
N THR A 104 41.46 5.56 24.62
CA THR A 104 40.72 6.83 24.68
C THR A 104 41.29 7.92 23.79
N ARG A 105 42.57 7.84 23.41
CA ARG A 105 43.19 8.78 22.46
C ARG A 105 42.64 8.64 21.05
N MET A 106 42.09 7.47 20.72
CA MET A 106 41.49 7.15 19.43
C MET A 106 40.00 7.53 19.34
N ARG A 107 39.44 8.23 20.34
CA ARG A 107 37.99 8.55 20.39
C ARG A 107 37.48 9.22 19.10
N ALA A 108 38.24 10.17 18.55
CA ALA A 108 37.85 10.84 17.29
C ALA A 108 37.82 9.86 16.10
N ALA A 109 38.76 8.92 16.03
CA ALA A 109 38.77 7.89 14.98
C ALA A 109 37.61 6.89 15.17
N ALA A 110 37.33 6.50 16.40
CA ALA A 110 36.21 5.63 16.74
C ALA A 110 34.85 6.29 16.44
N GLN A 111 34.70 7.59 16.70
CA GLN A 111 33.51 8.33 16.34
C GLN A 111 33.29 8.37 14.83
N ASN A 112 34.35 8.57 14.04
CA ASN A 112 34.27 8.50 12.58
C ASN A 112 33.87 7.10 12.10
N LEU A 113 34.40 6.04 12.73
CA LEU A 113 34.02 4.66 12.42
C LEU A 113 32.54 4.39 12.74
N ALA A 114 32.08 4.84 13.92
CA ALA A 114 30.68 4.72 14.35
C ALA A 114 29.72 5.49 13.43
N GLN A 115 30.07 6.71 13.04
CA GLN A 115 29.29 7.49 12.08
C GLN A 115 29.21 6.78 10.72
N GLY A 116 30.32 6.22 10.25
CA GLY A 116 30.34 5.43 9.01
C GLY A 116 29.48 4.17 9.09
N ALA A 117 29.46 3.48 10.23
CA ALA A 117 28.58 2.33 10.47
C ALA A 117 27.11 2.75 10.48
N ALA A 118 26.76 3.84 11.16
CA ALA A 118 25.40 4.38 11.18
C ALA A 118 24.90 4.76 9.78
N TYR A 119 25.72 5.43 8.95
CA TYR A 119 25.32 5.74 7.57
C TYR A 119 25.03 4.49 6.74
N ARG A 120 25.84 3.43 6.87
CA ARG A 120 25.59 2.16 6.17
C ARG A 120 24.30 1.49 6.65
N ALA A 121 24.11 1.42 7.97
CA ALA A 121 22.94 0.79 8.58
C ALA A 121 21.63 1.52 8.23
N VAL A 122 21.63 2.86 8.19
CA VAL A 122 20.46 3.63 7.72
C VAL A 122 20.19 3.38 6.25
N ALA A 123 21.20 3.50 5.38
CA ALA A 123 21.00 3.32 3.94
C ALA A 123 20.42 1.93 3.62
N GLN A 124 20.97 0.88 4.24
CA GLN A 124 20.44 -0.48 4.08
C GLN A 124 19.02 -0.62 4.62
N GLY A 125 18.74 -0.08 5.82
CA GLY A 125 17.40 -0.16 6.41
C GLY A 125 16.34 0.61 5.62
N ASP A 126 16.71 1.77 5.07
CA ASP A 126 15.85 2.58 4.21
C ASP A 126 15.54 1.83 2.90
N ASP A 127 16.56 1.26 2.24
CA ASP A 127 16.38 0.45 1.02
C ASP A 127 15.43 -0.72 1.29
N GLU A 128 15.66 -1.49 2.37
CA GLU A 128 14.82 -2.62 2.77
C GLU A 128 13.35 -2.20 2.99
N THR A 129 13.15 -1.08 3.68
CA THR A 129 11.83 -0.54 3.99
C THR A 129 11.12 -0.05 2.73
N GLU A 130 11.85 0.63 1.83
CA GLU A 130 11.32 1.10 0.56
C GLU A 130 10.87 -0.06 -0.35
N TYR A 131 11.68 -1.13 -0.44
CA TYR A 131 11.28 -2.33 -1.21
C TYR A 131 9.99 -2.94 -0.68
N ALA A 132 9.88 -3.08 0.65
CA ALA A 132 8.69 -3.66 1.26
C ALA A 132 7.45 -2.80 1.02
N TYR A 133 7.55 -1.49 1.16
CA TYR A 133 6.43 -0.57 0.89
C TYR A 133 6.01 -0.57 -0.57
N ARG A 134 6.95 -0.48 -1.52
CA ARG A 134 6.62 -0.48 -2.95
C ARG A 134 5.85 -1.74 -3.34
N HIS A 135 6.26 -2.91 -2.83
CA HIS A 135 5.57 -4.15 -3.12
C HIS A 135 4.19 -4.24 -2.45
N LEU A 136 4.06 -3.76 -1.20
CA LEU A 136 2.74 -3.64 -0.56
C LEU A 136 1.81 -2.71 -1.34
N GLU A 137 2.32 -1.59 -1.84
CA GLU A 137 1.53 -0.66 -2.66
C GLU A 137 1.06 -1.33 -3.97
N ASP A 138 1.93 -2.09 -4.63
CA ASP A 138 1.56 -2.83 -5.84
C ASP A 138 0.46 -3.87 -5.57
N VAL A 139 0.54 -4.60 -4.44
CA VAL A 139 -0.52 -5.53 -4.02
C VAL A 139 -1.84 -4.79 -3.75
N VAL A 140 -1.80 -3.64 -3.05
CA VAL A 140 -3.00 -2.82 -2.82
C VAL A 140 -3.61 -2.33 -4.13
N ARG A 141 -2.79 -1.88 -5.08
CA ARG A 141 -3.25 -1.45 -6.41
C ARG A 141 -3.88 -2.60 -7.20
N HIS A 142 -3.31 -3.78 -7.13
CA HIS A 142 -3.85 -4.98 -7.78
C HIS A 142 -5.17 -5.42 -7.14
N LEU A 143 -5.26 -5.44 -5.80
CA LEU A 143 -6.52 -5.71 -5.10
C LEU A 143 -7.62 -4.70 -5.44
N ALA A 144 -7.26 -3.41 -5.62
CA ALA A 144 -8.24 -2.37 -5.95
C ALA A 144 -8.95 -2.61 -7.29
N SER A 145 -8.30 -3.29 -8.23
CA SER A 145 -8.85 -3.63 -9.54
C SER A 145 -9.66 -4.92 -9.56
N MET A 146 -9.79 -5.65 -8.44
CA MET A 146 -10.51 -6.93 -8.35
C MET A 146 -11.95 -6.78 -7.89
N PRO A 147 -12.91 -7.62 -8.26
CA PRO A 147 -14.27 -7.54 -7.73
C PRO A 147 -14.39 -8.08 -6.29
N GLY A 148 -15.45 -7.67 -5.57
CA GLY A 148 -15.81 -8.22 -4.27
C GLY A 148 -15.16 -7.54 -3.06
N GLN A 149 -15.35 -8.15 -1.88
CA GLN A 149 -14.66 -7.75 -0.65
C GLN A 149 -13.21 -8.21 -0.71
N ARG A 150 -12.27 -7.27 -0.55
CA ARG A 150 -10.83 -7.53 -0.68
C ARG A 150 -10.18 -7.40 0.69
N VAL A 151 -9.48 -8.44 1.09
CA VAL A 151 -8.74 -8.48 2.35
C VAL A 151 -7.28 -8.77 2.03
N LEU A 152 -6.38 -7.94 2.58
CA LEU A 152 -4.95 -8.18 2.56
C LEU A 152 -4.53 -8.66 3.94
N VAL A 153 -3.89 -9.84 4.02
CA VAL A 153 -3.26 -10.32 5.25
C VAL A 153 -1.75 -10.16 5.13
N LEU A 154 -1.17 -9.24 5.89
CA LEU A 154 0.27 -9.05 5.97
C LEU A 154 0.84 -9.83 7.17
N VAL A 155 1.63 -10.85 6.89
CA VAL A 155 2.37 -11.60 7.91
C VAL A 155 3.82 -11.16 7.92
N SER A 156 4.26 -10.53 9.01
CA SER A 156 5.57 -9.87 9.07
C SER A 156 5.96 -9.62 10.53
N PRO A 157 7.26 -9.62 10.89
CA PRO A 157 7.70 -9.12 12.20
C PRO A 157 7.69 -7.59 12.28
N GLY A 158 7.30 -6.92 11.19
CA GLY A 158 7.29 -5.47 11.05
C GLY A 158 8.63 -4.90 10.56
N PHE A 159 8.61 -3.62 10.23
CA PHE A 159 9.76 -2.87 9.72
C PHE A 159 9.66 -1.41 10.17
N ILE A 160 10.76 -0.66 10.11
CA ILE A 160 10.81 0.71 10.63
C ILE A 160 10.58 1.69 9.48
N ALA A 161 9.50 2.45 9.55
CA ALA A 161 9.23 3.53 8.60
C ALA A 161 9.81 4.86 9.12
N SER A 162 11.12 5.04 9.03
CA SER A 162 11.80 6.27 9.48
C SER A 162 11.45 7.47 8.59
N THR A 163 11.56 7.28 7.27
CA THR A 163 11.40 8.32 6.24
C THR A 163 10.11 8.19 5.43
N LEU A 164 9.44 7.03 5.50
CA LEU A 164 8.29 6.66 4.66
C LEU A 164 6.92 6.76 5.36
N GLN A 165 6.81 7.55 6.43
CA GLN A 165 5.58 7.63 7.23
C GLN A 165 4.41 8.26 6.46
N SER A 166 4.70 9.26 5.61
CA SER A 166 3.69 9.91 4.77
C SER A 166 3.18 8.94 3.70
N GLU A 167 4.11 8.24 3.06
CA GLU A 167 3.90 7.26 2.02
C GLU A 167 3.09 6.06 2.55
N ALA A 168 3.39 5.61 3.78
CA ALA A 168 2.61 4.60 4.49
C ALA A 168 1.15 5.05 4.72
N SER A 169 0.98 6.29 5.16
CA SER A 169 -0.34 6.90 5.35
C SER A 169 -1.12 7.02 4.04
N GLU A 170 -0.45 7.38 2.93
CA GLU A 170 -1.05 7.44 1.61
C GLU A 170 -1.49 6.06 1.08
N MET A 171 -0.73 5.01 1.39
CA MET A 171 -1.12 3.63 1.07
C MET A 171 -2.38 3.22 1.83
N VAL A 172 -2.49 3.56 3.12
CA VAL A 172 -3.70 3.35 3.94
C VAL A 172 -4.90 4.09 3.36
N ASP A 173 -4.69 5.33 2.93
CA ASP A 173 -5.70 6.15 2.25
C ASP A 173 -6.20 5.50 0.96
N ARG A 174 -5.29 4.99 0.13
CA ARG A 174 -5.60 4.28 -1.11
C ARG A 174 -6.36 2.98 -0.84
N ALA A 175 -5.91 2.19 0.14
CA ALA A 175 -6.56 0.94 0.52
C ALA A 175 -8.00 1.18 1.01
N THR A 176 -8.19 2.18 1.88
CA THR A 176 -9.52 2.55 2.40
C THR A 176 -10.45 3.02 1.28
N ARG A 177 -9.98 3.86 0.35
CA ARG A 177 -10.78 4.29 -0.83
C ARG A 177 -11.14 3.13 -1.76
N ALA A 178 -10.36 2.06 -1.76
CA ALA A 178 -10.63 0.86 -2.53
C ALA A 178 -11.40 -0.21 -1.73
N ASN A 179 -11.92 0.11 -0.54
CA ASN A 179 -12.55 -0.85 0.40
C ASN A 179 -11.67 -2.10 0.65
N ILE A 180 -10.35 -1.92 0.74
CA ILE A 180 -9.41 -2.97 1.10
C ILE A 180 -9.15 -2.87 2.59
N VAL A 181 -9.43 -3.95 3.31
CA VAL A 181 -9.06 -4.10 4.73
C VAL A 181 -7.72 -4.80 4.82
N ILE A 182 -6.77 -4.21 5.53
CA ILE A 182 -5.46 -4.80 5.78
C ILE A 182 -5.48 -5.37 7.19
N ASN A 183 -5.33 -6.68 7.33
CA ASN A 183 -5.08 -7.34 8.60
C ASN A 183 -3.58 -7.64 8.71
N THR A 184 -3.01 -7.50 9.90
CA THR A 184 -1.58 -7.71 10.11
C THR A 184 -1.34 -8.77 11.18
N ILE A 185 -0.41 -9.69 10.93
CA ILE A 185 -0.02 -10.75 11.86
C ILE A 185 1.46 -10.59 12.17
N ASP A 186 1.79 -10.35 13.44
CA ASP A 186 3.17 -10.39 13.91
C ASP A 186 3.67 -11.82 13.88
N ALA A 187 4.58 -12.07 12.95
CA ALA A 187 5.13 -13.41 12.72
C ALA A 187 6.03 -13.91 13.85
N ARG A 188 6.49 -13.03 14.76
CA ARG A 188 7.31 -13.40 15.92
C ARG A 188 6.51 -14.15 16.98
N GLY A 189 5.17 -14.12 16.89
CA GLY A 189 4.28 -14.77 17.84
C GLY A 189 4.28 -14.09 19.22
N LEU A 190 4.21 -14.90 20.29
CA LEU A 190 4.46 -14.42 21.65
C LEU A 190 5.96 -14.38 21.89
N TYR A 191 6.51 -13.17 22.01
CA TYR A 191 7.92 -12.96 22.26
C TYR A 191 8.13 -12.07 23.48
N THR A 192 9.20 -12.32 24.23
CA THR A 192 9.66 -11.37 25.23
C THR A 192 10.54 -10.32 24.57
N PRO A 193 10.59 -9.08 25.08
CA PRO A 193 11.50 -8.07 24.57
C PRO A 193 12.91 -8.65 24.43
N ASP A 194 13.53 -8.46 23.27
CA ASP A 194 14.76 -9.15 22.89
C ASP A 194 15.90 -8.76 23.86
N MET A 195 16.29 -9.72 24.69
CA MET A 195 17.42 -9.60 25.62
C MET A 195 18.73 -10.12 25.01
N GLY A 196 18.74 -10.40 23.70
CA GLY A 196 19.82 -11.07 22.98
C GLY A 196 19.50 -12.55 22.74
N ASP A 197 19.95 -13.05 21.58
CA ASP A 197 19.93 -14.49 21.29
C ASP A 197 20.95 -15.19 22.22
N ILE A 198 20.52 -16.20 22.97
CA ILE A 198 21.42 -16.98 23.83
C ILE A 198 22.44 -17.77 22.97
N ALA A 199 22.06 -18.14 21.74
CA ALA A 199 22.93 -18.85 20.81
C ALA A 199 23.95 -17.92 20.11
N ASP A 200 23.68 -16.61 20.08
CA ASP A 200 24.59 -15.58 19.55
C ASP A 200 24.54 -14.34 20.45
N PRO A 201 25.20 -14.38 21.63
CA PRO A 201 25.09 -13.32 22.61
C PRO A 201 25.73 -12.03 22.07
N PRO A 202 25.07 -10.87 22.23
CA PRO A 202 25.62 -9.61 21.76
C PRO A 202 26.91 -9.26 22.51
N ASN A 203 27.90 -8.69 21.80
CA ASN A 203 29.18 -8.23 22.36
C ASN A 203 29.04 -6.87 23.09
N ASP A 204 27.93 -6.67 23.80
CA ASP A 204 27.67 -5.44 24.54
C ASP A 204 28.63 -5.32 25.73
N THR A 205 29.18 -4.13 25.97
CA THR A 205 29.99 -3.91 27.17
C THR A 205 29.15 -3.38 28.32
N ILE A 206 29.67 -3.50 29.54
CA ILE A 206 28.99 -3.01 30.75
C ILE A 206 28.57 -1.53 30.61
N ARG A 207 29.33 -0.74 29.85
CA ARG A 207 29.03 0.69 29.60
C ARG A 207 27.88 0.92 28.62
N THR A 208 27.69 0.03 27.64
CA THR A 208 26.73 0.19 26.55
C THR A 208 25.50 -0.72 26.66
N ALA A 209 25.58 -1.80 27.42
CA ALA A 209 24.56 -2.86 27.50
C ALA A 209 23.15 -2.35 27.83
N GLY A 210 23.04 -1.42 28.80
CA GLY A 210 21.74 -0.83 29.15
C GLY A 210 21.11 -0.06 27.99
N PHE A 211 21.91 0.73 27.27
CA PHE A 211 21.45 1.49 26.11
C PHE A 211 21.13 0.58 24.93
N LYS A 212 21.99 -0.40 24.62
CA LYS A 212 21.75 -1.34 23.51
C LYS A 212 20.50 -2.19 23.75
N THR A 213 20.26 -2.63 24.99
CA THR A 213 18.99 -3.28 25.36
C THR A 213 17.80 -2.36 25.07
N SER A 214 17.88 -1.08 25.48
CA SER A 214 16.79 -0.12 25.20
C SER A 214 16.55 0.09 23.70
N TYR A 215 17.61 0.08 22.88
CA TYR A 215 17.50 0.21 21.42
C TYR A 215 16.90 -1.04 20.76
N ARG A 216 17.21 -2.24 21.26
CA ARG A 216 16.57 -3.50 20.80
C ARG A 216 15.07 -3.49 21.07
N VAL A 217 14.67 -3.13 22.30
CA VAL A 217 13.25 -3.00 22.66
C VAL A 217 12.56 -1.94 21.80
N ALA A 218 13.18 -0.78 21.62
CA ALA A 218 12.62 0.29 20.79
C ALA A 218 12.53 -0.10 19.30
N THR A 219 13.46 -0.91 18.79
CA THR A 219 13.38 -1.51 17.45
C THR A 219 12.14 -2.37 17.32
N GLN A 220 11.89 -3.26 18.28
CA GLN A 220 10.72 -4.16 18.25
C GLN A 220 9.41 -3.39 18.26
N VAL A 221 9.29 -2.37 19.12
CA VAL A 221 8.12 -1.49 19.19
C VAL A 221 7.92 -0.74 17.86
N ALA A 222 8.97 -0.16 17.30
CA ALA A 222 8.89 0.56 16.04
C ALA A 222 8.48 -0.36 14.86
N GLN A 223 8.84 -1.64 14.91
CA GLN A 223 8.38 -2.64 13.94
C GLN A 223 6.91 -3.03 14.15
N GLU A 224 6.42 -3.11 15.39
CA GLU A 224 4.99 -3.35 15.65
C GLU A 224 4.12 -2.17 15.19
N ASP A 225 4.58 -0.95 15.42
CA ASP A 225 3.83 0.27 15.14
C ASP A 225 3.37 0.34 13.68
N VAL A 226 4.18 -0.11 12.72
CA VAL A 226 3.76 -0.11 11.31
C VAL A 226 2.64 -1.13 11.06
N LEU A 227 2.69 -2.30 11.69
CA LEU A 227 1.66 -3.33 11.53
C LEU A 227 0.33 -2.86 12.13
N ALA A 228 0.38 -2.22 13.30
CA ALA A 228 -0.78 -1.61 13.93
C ALA A 228 -1.36 -0.49 13.05
N GLN A 229 -0.52 0.43 12.56
CA GLN A 229 -0.97 1.54 11.72
C GLN A 229 -1.65 1.09 10.42
N LEU A 230 -1.15 0.04 9.77
CA LEU A 230 -1.77 -0.51 8.56
C LEU A 230 -3.14 -1.15 8.86
N ALA A 231 -3.22 -1.89 9.97
CA ALA A 231 -4.47 -2.53 10.39
C ALA A 231 -5.52 -1.50 10.80
N ASP A 232 -5.21 -0.70 11.82
CA ASP A 232 -6.14 0.29 12.36
C ASP A 232 -6.52 1.35 11.32
N GLY A 233 -5.58 1.69 10.43
CA GLY A 233 -5.76 2.65 9.36
C GLY A 233 -6.82 2.24 8.32
N THR A 234 -7.02 0.93 8.13
CA THR A 234 -7.94 0.37 7.14
C THR A 234 -9.15 -0.34 7.77
N GLY A 235 -9.29 -0.27 9.09
CA GLY A 235 -10.35 -0.96 9.85
C GLY A 235 -10.13 -2.47 9.98
N GLY A 236 -8.89 -2.93 9.81
CA GLY A 236 -8.48 -4.30 10.08
C GLY A 236 -8.03 -4.51 11.52
N LYS A 237 -7.48 -5.69 11.77
CA LYS A 237 -7.03 -6.16 13.09
C LYS A 237 -5.54 -6.48 13.06
N PHE A 238 -4.84 -6.02 14.08
CA PHE A 238 -3.45 -6.39 14.36
C PHE A 238 -3.41 -7.58 15.32
N PHE A 239 -2.86 -8.69 14.85
CA PHE A 239 -2.68 -9.93 15.60
C PHE A 239 -1.25 -10.01 16.09
N HIS A 240 -1.03 -9.76 17.38
CA HIS A 240 0.31 -9.73 17.97
C HIS A 240 0.33 -10.40 19.34
N ASN A 241 1.54 -10.72 19.82
CA ASN A 241 1.78 -11.28 21.15
C ASN A 241 0.99 -12.57 21.44
N ARG A 242 0.86 -13.43 20.42
CA ARG A 242 0.05 -14.65 20.46
C ARG A 242 0.69 -15.78 19.66
N ASN A 243 0.47 -17.03 20.06
CA ASN A 243 1.05 -18.23 19.41
C ASN A 243 0.04 -19.05 18.58
N ASP A 244 -1.22 -18.66 18.58
CA ASP A 244 -2.30 -19.29 17.81
C ASP A 244 -2.45 -18.63 16.44
N VAL A 245 -1.38 -18.71 15.63
CA VAL A 245 -1.31 -18.13 14.28
C VAL A 245 -2.36 -18.73 13.34
N ASP A 246 -2.75 -19.98 13.55
CA ASP A 246 -3.86 -20.62 12.81
C ASP A 246 -5.19 -19.86 12.97
N GLU A 247 -5.51 -19.46 14.20
CA GLU A 247 -6.72 -18.66 14.49
C GLU A 247 -6.56 -17.24 13.95
N ALA A 248 -5.37 -16.64 14.11
CA ALA A 248 -5.08 -15.33 13.57
C ALA A 248 -5.25 -15.27 12.05
N MET A 249 -4.76 -16.26 11.30
CA MET A 249 -4.95 -16.33 9.84
C MET A 249 -6.42 -16.49 9.46
N ARG A 250 -7.15 -17.35 10.17
CA ARG A 250 -8.58 -17.55 9.92
C ARG A 250 -9.37 -16.26 10.14
N GLU A 251 -9.19 -15.61 11.28
CA GLU A 251 -9.83 -14.33 11.60
C GLU A 251 -9.40 -13.22 10.63
N ALA A 252 -8.09 -13.13 10.30
CA ALA A 252 -7.54 -12.10 9.42
C ALA A 252 -8.00 -12.24 7.97
N SER A 253 -8.33 -13.45 7.52
CA SER A 253 -8.84 -13.69 6.16
C SER A 253 -10.35 -13.44 6.02
N ALA A 254 -11.08 -13.47 7.14
CA ALA A 254 -12.52 -13.32 7.13
C ALA A 254 -12.91 -11.89 6.74
N ALA A 255 -13.90 -11.78 5.85
CA ALA A 255 -14.48 -10.48 5.56
C ALA A 255 -15.16 -9.90 6.81
N PRO A 256 -15.03 -8.59 7.09
CA PRO A 256 -15.72 -7.96 8.20
C PRO A 256 -17.23 -8.14 8.06
N ALA A 257 -17.89 -8.65 9.11
CA ALA A 257 -19.34 -8.84 9.10
C ALA A 257 -20.10 -7.50 8.94
N LEU A 258 -19.55 -6.41 9.49
CA LEU A 258 -20.06 -5.05 9.44
C LEU A 258 -18.86 -4.09 9.33
N SER A 259 -18.95 -3.09 8.45
CA SER A 259 -17.97 -2.00 8.35
C SER A 259 -18.70 -0.66 8.30
N TYR A 260 -18.16 0.34 8.99
CA TYR A 260 -18.68 1.71 9.03
C TYR A 260 -17.60 2.66 8.51
N LEU A 261 -17.95 3.46 7.49
CA LEU A 261 -17.06 4.50 6.96
C LEU A 261 -17.45 5.85 7.56
N LEU A 262 -16.50 6.49 8.24
CA LEU A 262 -16.64 7.88 8.70
C LEU A 262 -15.72 8.79 7.88
N GLY A 263 -16.30 9.76 7.19
CA GLY A 263 -15.56 10.81 6.50
C GLY A 263 -15.15 11.93 7.44
N PHE A 264 -13.88 12.34 7.39
CA PHE A 264 -13.35 13.49 8.12
C PHE A 264 -12.64 14.44 7.16
N ALA A 265 -13.00 15.72 7.19
CA ALA A 265 -12.33 16.78 6.46
C ALA A 265 -11.97 17.93 7.42
N PRO A 266 -10.68 18.23 7.64
CA PRO A 266 -10.28 19.31 8.54
C PRO A 266 -10.65 20.68 7.95
N GLN A 267 -11.33 21.52 8.73
CA GLN A 267 -11.77 22.86 8.27
C GLN A 267 -10.60 23.81 7.96
N ASN A 268 -9.46 23.65 8.63
CA ASN A 268 -8.26 24.48 8.46
C ASN A 268 -7.04 23.57 8.29
N LEU A 269 -6.99 22.83 7.18
CA LEU A 269 -5.86 21.93 6.88
C LEU A 269 -4.55 22.73 6.87
N LYS A 270 -3.63 22.35 7.77
CA LYS A 270 -2.27 22.90 7.76
C LYS A 270 -1.47 22.14 6.70
N ILE A 271 -0.73 22.85 5.87
CA ILE A 271 0.19 22.26 4.87
C ILE A 271 1.57 22.24 5.51
N ASP A 272 1.71 21.43 6.55
CA ASP A 272 2.94 21.37 7.35
C ASP A 272 3.68 20.04 7.22
N GLY A 273 3.15 19.08 6.44
CA GLY A 273 3.75 17.76 6.29
C GLY A 273 3.74 16.91 7.57
N ARG A 274 3.10 17.38 8.65
CA ARG A 274 3.16 16.73 9.97
C ARG A 274 2.00 15.76 10.18
N PHE A 275 2.21 14.83 11.11
CA PHE A 275 1.17 13.94 11.58
C PHE A 275 0.19 14.68 12.51
N HIS A 276 -1.11 14.50 12.29
CA HIS A 276 -2.19 15.01 13.12
C HIS A 276 -2.99 13.84 13.69
N LEU A 277 -3.08 13.78 15.02
CA LEU A 277 -3.79 12.72 15.72
C LEU A 277 -5.30 12.82 15.51
N LEU A 278 -5.93 11.66 15.28
CA LEU A 278 -7.37 11.48 15.29
C LEU A 278 -7.77 10.72 16.56
N LYS A 279 -8.88 11.15 17.17
CA LYS A 279 -9.47 10.47 18.31
C LYS A 279 -10.89 10.07 17.95
N VAL A 280 -11.13 8.77 17.85
CA VAL A 280 -12.45 8.20 17.67
C VAL A 280 -12.94 7.67 19.01
N ALA A 281 -14.16 8.04 19.39
CA ALA A 281 -14.78 7.62 20.65
C ALA A 281 -16.26 7.38 20.44
N LEU A 282 -16.80 6.37 21.12
CA LEU A 282 -18.24 6.18 21.19
C LEU A 282 -18.89 7.26 22.05
N THR A 283 -20.06 7.73 21.61
CA THR A 283 -20.84 8.71 22.36
C THR A 283 -21.49 8.12 23.62
N ASN A 284 -21.66 6.80 23.65
CA ASN A 284 -22.19 6.06 24.78
C ASN A 284 -21.07 5.41 25.61
N LYS A 285 -21.38 5.01 26.85
CA LYS A 285 -20.41 4.38 27.78
C LYS A 285 -20.29 2.87 27.60
N GLN A 286 -20.65 2.34 26.43
CA GLN A 286 -20.53 0.90 26.18
C GLN A 286 -19.06 0.53 25.99
N LYS A 287 -18.68 -0.65 26.49
CA LYS A 287 -17.31 -1.15 26.42
C LYS A 287 -17.14 -1.93 25.11
N PHE A 288 -16.93 -1.20 24.03
CA PHE A 288 -16.46 -1.78 22.76
C PHE A 288 -15.01 -1.40 22.54
N GLU A 289 -14.30 -2.28 21.85
CA GLU A 289 -12.99 -1.98 21.27
C GLU A 289 -13.21 -1.24 19.95
N ILE A 290 -12.47 -0.15 19.73
CA ILE A 290 -12.60 0.70 18.55
C ILE A 290 -11.35 0.51 17.71
N GLN A 291 -11.51 -0.03 16.51
CA GLN A 291 -10.48 -0.07 15.49
C GLN A 291 -10.69 1.13 14.58
N ALA A 292 -9.76 2.09 14.63
CA ALA A 292 -9.85 3.30 13.83
C ALA A 292 -8.47 3.90 13.62
N ARG A 293 -8.31 4.56 12.47
CA ARG A 293 -7.09 5.26 12.11
C ARG A 293 -6.65 6.25 13.20
N HIS A 294 -5.38 6.15 13.60
CA HIS A 294 -4.77 6.98 14.66
C HIS A 294 -4.53 8.45 14.29
N GLY A 295 -4.48 8.75 12.99
CA GLY A 295 -4.16 10.10 12.52
C GLY A 295 -3.94 10.16 11.02
N TYR A 296 -3.61 11.34 10.53
CA TYR A 296 -3.29 11.58 9.12
C TYR A 296 -2.07 12.48 9.00
N PHE A 297 -1.31 12.31 7.92
CA PHE A 297 -0.29 13.29 7.56
C PHE A 297 -0.91 14.43 6.75
N ALA A 298 -0.59 15.66 7.13
CA ALA A 298 -0.86 16.81 6.30
C ALA A 298 0.00 16.76 5.02
N PRO A 299 -0.50 17.29 3.90
CA PRO A 299 0.31 17.40 2.69
C PRO A 299 1.54 18.29 2.93
N LYS A 300 2.69 17.90 2.35
CA LYS A 300 3.95 18.65 2.42
C LYS A 300 3.94 19.90 1.53
N THR A 301 3.17 19.85 0.44
CA THR A 301 3.02 20.93 -0.54
C THR A 301 1.59 21.03 -0.99
N LEU A 302 1.17 22.20 -1.47
CA LEU A 302 -0.03 22.30 -2.29
C LEU A 302 0.23 21.51 -3.57
N THR A 303 -0.46 20.39 -3.74
CA THR A 303 -0.44 19.66 -5.00
C THR A 303 -0.93 20.60 -6.11
N ASP A 304 -0.18 20.68 -7.20
CA ASP A 304 -0.64 21.37 -8.41
C ASP A 304 -2.03 20.83 -8.77
N PRO A 305 -3.06 21.66 -8.95
CA PRO A 305 -4.40 21.22 -9.33
C PRO A 305 -4.42 20.26 -10.53
N ALA A 306 -3.51 20.42 -11.48
CA ALA A 306 -3.38 19.51 -12.62
C ALA A 306 -2.92 18.11 -12.21
N GLU A 307 -1.89 18.01 -11.35
CA GLU A 307 -1.42 16.72 -10.83
C GLU A 307 -2.45 16.08 -9.90
N ALA A 308 -3.13 16.86 -9.05
CA ALA A 308 -4.20 16.36 -8.20
C ALA A 308 -5.35 15.75 -9.03
N THR A 309 -5.75 16.44 -10.10
CA THR A 309 -6.78 15.94 -11.04
C THR A 309 -6.34 14.64 -11.71
N LYS A 310 -5.08 14.55 -12.14
CA LYS A 310 -4.52 13.36 -12.77
C LYS A 310 -4.50 12.16 -11.80
N LEU A 311 -4.08 12.38 -10.55
CA LEU A 311 -4.10 11.37 -9.48
C LEU A 311 -5.52 10.89 -9.19
N GLU A 312 -6.49 11.81 -9.05
CA GLU A 312 -7.89 11.48 -8.83
C GLU A 312 -8.47 10.60 -9.95
N MET A 313 -8.22 10.98 -11.21
CA MET A 313 -8.66 10.20 -12.36
C MET A 313 -7.96 8.83 -12.46
N GLN A 314 -6.68 8.78 -12.09
CA GLN A 314 -5.92 7.52 -12.04
C GLN A 314 -6.48 6.59 -10.96
N GLU A 315 -6.76 7.08 -9.76
CA GLU A 315 -7.39 6.29 -8.69
C GLU A 315 -8.76 5.77 -9.12
N ALA A 316 -9.58 6.63 -9.75
CA ALA A 316 -10.86 6.21 -10.31
C ALA A 316 -10.72 5.15 -11.41
N LEU A 317 -9.62 5.15 -12.18
CA LEU A 317 -9.36 4.17 -13.24
C LEU A 317 -8.97 2.79 -12.66
N PHE A 318 -8.25 2.75 -11.54
CA PHE A 318 -7.83 1.49 -10.93
C PHE A 318 -8.80 0.97 -9.87
N SER A 319 -9.74 1.80 -9.42
CA SER A 319 -10.88 1.37 -8.60
C SER A 319 -11.98 0.74 -9.46
N GLN A 320 -12.71 -0.24 -8.92
CA GLN A 320 -13.96 -0.72 -9.53
C GLN A 320 -15.21 0.05 -9.08
N GLU A 321 -15.13 1.01 -8.16
CA GLU A 321 -16.33 1.72 -7.68
C GLU A 321 -16.98 2.57 -8.78
N GLU A 322 -18.30 2.52 -8.94
CA GLU A 322 -18.95 3.40 -9.93
C GLU A 322 -19.28 4.76 -9.34
N ILE A 323 -18.83 5.82 -10.01
CA ILE A 323 -19.11 7.22 -9.66
C ILE A 323 -20.17 7.74 -10.62
N ARG A 324 -21.24 8.36 -10.14
CA ARG A 324 -22.44 8.66 -10.95
C ARG A 324 -22.78 10.15 -11.03
N ASP A 325 -21.81 11.03 -10.85
CA ASP A 325 -22.05 12.48 -10.84
C ASP A 325 -22.37 13.03 -12.24
N LEU A 326 -21.86 12.35 -13.29
CA LEU A 326 -22.19 12.64 -14.69
C LEU A 326 -23.01 11.51 -15.34
N PRO A 327 -24.01 11.86 -16.18
CA PRO A 327 -24.81 10.89 -16.94
C PRO A 327 -24.01 10.35 -18.13
N VAL A 328 -23.26 9.28 -17.87
CA VAL A 328 -22.43 8.57 -18.85
C VAL A 328 -22.89 7.12 -18.98
N GLU A 329 -23.02 6.65 -20.22
CA GLU A 329 -23.23 5.25 -20.58
C GLU A 329 -21.98 4.69 -21.27
N LEU A 330 -21.61 3.48 -20.86
CA LEU A 330 -20.53 2.68 -21.44
C LEU A 330 -21.14 1.57 -22.29
N GLN A 331 -20.75 1.46 -23.56
CA GLN A 331 -21.08 0.33 -24.42
C GLN A 331 -19.82 -0.23 -25.07
N THR A 332 -19.75 -1.55 -25.21
CA THR A 332 -18.63 -2.24 -25.85
C THR A 332 -19.12 -2.96 -27.11
N GLN A 333 -18.30 -2.96 -28.14
CA GLN A 333 -18.51 -3.72 -29.37
C GLN A 333 -17.16 -4.28 -29.81
N PHE A 334 -17.09 -5.52 -30.28
CA PHE A 334 -15.83 -6.07 -30.79
C PHE A 334 -15.99 -6.64 -32.18
N PHE A 335 -14.88 -6.68 -32.91
CA PHE A 335 -14.79 -7.28 -34.25
C PHE A 335 -13.52 -8.12 -34.31
N LYS A 336 -13.61 -9.41 -34.60
CA LYS A 336 -12.42 -10.24 -34.87
C LYS A 336 -11.78 -9.79 -36.19
N LYS A 337 -10.46 -9.58 -36.18
CA LYS A 337 -9.66 -9.40 -37.40
C LYS A 337 -9.24 -10.77 -37.95
N ASP A 338 -8.82 -11.66 -37.06
CA ASP A 338 -8.43 -13.05 -37.33
C ASP A 338 -8.60 -13.90 -36.04
N GLU A 339 -8.08 -15.13 -36.01
CA GLU A 339 -8.17 -16.04 -34.85
C GLU A 339 -7.37 -15.57 -33.63
N VAL A 340 -6.40 -14.67 -33.79
CA VAL A 340 -5.50 -14.22 -32.71
C VAL A 340 -5.65 -12.73 -32.38
N GLN A 341 -6.40 -11.97 -33.18
CA GLN A 341 -6.61 -10.53 -33.01
C GLN A 341 -8.08 -10.13 -33.14
N ALA A 342 -8.52 -9.29 -32.21
CA ALA A 342 -9.80 -8.61 -32.24
C ALA A 342 -9.62 -7.11 -31.98
N ARG A 343 -10.57 -6.31 -32.48
CA ARG A 343 -10.65 -4.88 -32.20
C ARG A 343 -11.86 -4.61 -31.31
N LEU A 344 -11.60 -4.15 -30.09
CA LEU A 344 -12.60 -3.68 -29.16
C LEU A 344 -12.85 -2.19 -29.38
N ALA A 345 -14.11 -1.81 -29.61
CA ALA A 345 -14.60 -0.46 -29.61
C ALA A 345 -15.36 -0.18 -28.31
N VAL A 346 -14.93 0.85 -27.61
CA VAL A 346 -15.59 1.39 -26.42
C VAL A 346 -16.33 2.67 -26.83
N LEU A 347 -17.64 2.66 -26.69
CA LEU A 347 -18.52 3.79 -27.00
C LEU A 347 -18.95 4.44 -25.69
N THR A 348 -18.48 5.65 -25.47
CA THR A 348 -18.87 6.48 -24.34
C THR A 348 -19.96 7.43 -24.79
N ARG A 349 -21.20 7.23 -24.33
CA ARG A 349 -22.29 8.17 -24.58
C ARG A 349 -22.43 9.09 -23.37
N LEU A 350 -22.39 10.39 -23.63
CA LEU A 350 -22.53 11.41 -22.59
C LEU A 350 -23.79 12.24 -22.84
N ASP A 351 -24.58 12.45 -21.80
CA ASP A 351 -25.57 13.52 -21.78
C ASP A 351 -24.94 14.80 -21.22
N VAL A 352 -25.08 15.90 -21.95
CA VAL A 352 -24.52 17.20 -21.54
C VAL A 352 -25.36 17.89 -20.47
N LYS A 353 -26.57 17.39 -20.14
CA LYS A 353 -27.48 17.99 -19.15
C LYS A 353 -26.96 18.00 -17.70
N GLY A 354 -25.85 17.32 -17.41
CA GLY A 354 -25.22 17.37 -16.10
C GLY A 354 -23.92 18.18 -16.05
N ILE A 355 -23.39 18.63 -17.18
CA ILE A 355 -22.06 19.25 -17.27
C ILE A 355 -22.14 20.75 -17.01
N HIS A 356 -21.23 21.26 -16.19
CA HIS A 356 -21.14 22.69 -15.92
C HIS A 356 -20.29 23.38 -16.98
N PHE A 357 -20.87 24.30 -17.75
CA PHE A 357 -20.15 25.07 -18.76
C PHE A 357 -19.84 26.48 -18.28
N GLN A 358 -18.65 26.98 -18.61
CA GLN A 358 -18.30 28.38 -18.44
C GLN A 358 -18.66 29.17 -19.70
N LYS A 359 -19.34 30.32 -19.56
CA LYS A 359 -19.61 31.18 -20.72
C LYS A 359 -18.40 32.05 -21.03
N VAL A 360 -17.78 31.83 -22.18
CA VAL A 360 -16.62 32.62 -22.68
C VAL A 360 -16.95 33.11 -24.08
N GLN A 361 -16.90 34.44 -24.28
CA GLN A 361 -17.18 35.08 -25.57
C GLN A 361 -18.50 34.61 -26.24
N GLY A 362 -19.55 34.42 -25.44
CA GLY A 362 -20.86 33.99 -25.93
C GLY A 362 -20.99 32.50 -26.27
N ARG A 363 -19.98 31.68 -25.95
CA ARG A 363 -20.00 30.22 -26.13
C ARG A 363 -19.90 29.48 -24.80
N ASN A 364 -20.49 28.30 -24.74
CA ASN A 364 -20.42 27.38 -23.59
C ASN A 364 -19.14 26.57 -23.72
N ASN A 365 -18.19 26.80 -22.82
CA ASN A 365 -16.86 26.21 -22.84
C ASN A 365 -16.68 25.27 -21.66
N ASP A 366 -16.12 24.10 -21.95
CA ASP A 366 -15.67 23.11 -20.96
C ASP A 366 -14.78 22.08 -21.67
N GLN A 367 -14.02 21.31 -20.90
CA GLN A 367 -13.13 20.27 -21.37
C GLN A 367 -13.45 18.96 -20.64
N LEU A 368 -13.71 17.91 -21.40
CA LEU A 368 -13.87 16.57 -20.81
C LEU A 368 -12.61 15.76 -21.01
N THR A 369 -12.16 15.12 -19.94
CA THR A 369 -11.13 14.09 -20.01
C THR A 369 -11.80 12.73 -19.86
N ILE A 370 -11.60 11.86 -20.84
CA ILE A 370 -12.13 10.51 -20.91
C ILE A 370 -10.96 9.54 -20.89
N VAL A 371 -10.84 8.77 -19.81
CA VAL A 371 -9.83 7.72 -19.67
C VAL A 371 -10.52 6.37 -19.77
N THR A 372 -10.01 5.48 -20.61
CA THR A 372 -10.51 4.12 -20.76
C THR A 372 -9.37 3.14 -20.52
N GLY A 373 -9.52 2.25 -19.55
CA GLY A 373 -8.58 1.19 -19.20
C GLY A 373 -9.17 -0.18 -19.50
N ILE A 374 -8.34 -1.10 -19.96
CA ILE A 374 -8.67 -2.50 -20.23
C ILE A 374 -7.85 -3.34 -19.26
N PHE A 375 -8.54 -4.22 -18.55
CA PHE A 375 -7.96 -5.16 -17.60
C PHE A 375 -8.32 -6.59 -18.01
N ASP A 376 -7.45 -7.55 -17.73
CA ASP A 376 -7.75 -8.97 -17.95
C ASP A 376 -8.67 -9.53 -16.84
N GLU A 377 -8.99 -10.82 -16.91
CA GLU A 377 -9.84 -11.50 -15.92
C GLU A 377 -9.24 -11.58 -14.51
N ASN A 378 -7.93 -11.38 -14.37
CA ASN A 378 -7.22 -11.32 -13.09
C ASN A 378 -7.04 -9.88 -12.60
N GLY A 379 -7.61 -8.88 -13.29
CA GLY A 379 -7.51 -7.48 -12.91
C GLY A 379 -6.17 -6.83 -13.28
N ASN A 380 -5.32 -7.49 -14.08
CA ASN A 380 -4.08 -6.89 -14.56
C ASN A 380 -4.36 -5.84 -15.62
N PHE A 381 -3.70 -4.70 -15.54
CA PHE A 381 -3.80 -3.65 -16.55
C PHE A 381 -3.18 -4.12 -17.87
N VAL A 382 -3.98 -4.19 -18.93
CA VAL A 382 -3.55 -4.60 -20.27
C VAL A 382 -3.15 -3.38 -21.10
N THR A 383 -4.03 -2.39 -21.17
CA THR A 383 -3.80 -1.16 -21.95
C THR A 383 -4.81 -0.09 -21.57
N GLY A 384 -4.54 1.16 -21.92
CA GLY A 384 -5.46 2.26 -21.68
C GLY A 384 -5.18 3.46 -22.59
N LEU A 385 -6.20 4.28 -22.79
CA LEU A 385 -6.13 5.50 -23.59
C LEU A 385 -6.83 6.65 -22.87
N SER A 386 -6.26 7.85 -22.99
CA SER A 386 -6.90 9.10 -22.57
C SER A 386 -7.29 9.92 -23.80
N LYS A 387 -8.49 10.49 -23.78
CA LYS A 387 -9.00 11.42 -24.78
C LYS A 387 -9.49 12.68 -24.11
N VAL A 388 -9.06 13.81 -24.63
CA VAL A 388 -9.58 15.12 -24.27
C VAL A 388 -10.59 15.55 -25.33
N VAL A 389 -11.78 15.97 -24.89
CA VAL A 389 -12.81 16.57 -25.73
C VAL A 389 -12.97 18.02 -25.32
N GLU A 390 -12.47 18.92 -26.15
CA GLU A 390 -12.68 20.35 -25.98
C GLU A 390 -14.06 20.73 -26.53
N MET A 391 -14.89 21.33 -25.68
CA MET A 391 -16.23 21.78 -26.03
C MET A 391 -16.24 23.29 -26.08
N ASN A 392 -16.58 23.85 -27.25
CA ASN A 392 -16.77 25.28 -27.44
C ASN A 392 -18.07 25.51 -28.21
N LEU A 393 -19.19 25.41 -27.49
CA LEU A 393 -20.52 25.23 -28.06
C LEU A 393 -21.28 26.55 -28.17
N LEU A 394 -21.90 26.79 -29.33
CA LEU A 394 -22.96 27.80 -29.45
C LEU A 394 -24.18 27.37 -28.61
N ASP A 395 -24.97 28.33 -28.13
CA ASP A 395 -26.20 28.06 -27.34
C ASP A 395 -27.17 27.11 -28.08
N THR A 396 -27.26 27.23 -29.41
CA THR A 396 -28.07 26.32 -30.25
C THR A 396 -27.52 24.90 -30.29
N THR A 397 -26.19 24.76 -30.31
CA THR A 397 -25.53 23.45 -30.30
C THR A 397 -25.64 22.79 -28.95
N TYR A 398 -25.45 23.54 -27.86
CA TYR A 398 -25.69 23.08 -26.50
C TYR A 398 -27.12 22.56 -26.36
N THR A 399 -28.13 23.37 -26.73
CA THR A 399 -29.55 22.98 -26.65
C THR A 399 -29.86 21.69 -27.41
N ARG A 400 -29.24 21.47 -28.58
CA ARG A 400 -29.39 20.24 -29.35
C ARG A 400 -28.75 19.04 -28.62
N LEU A 401 -27.51 19.20 -28.18
CA LEU A 401 -26.77 18.15 -27.47
C LEU A 401 -27.42 17.79 -26.12
N SER A 402 -28.06 18.75 -25.43
CA SER A 402 -28.83 18.47 -24.21
C SER A 402 -30.03 17.56 -24.44
N ARG A 403 -30.42 17.29 -25.69
CA ARG A 403 -31.49 16.34 -26.04
C ARG A 403 -30.95 15.00 -26.52
N SER A 404 -29.86 15.02 -27.29
CA SER A 404 -29.32 13.82 -27.95
C SER A 404 -28.11 13.19 -27.27
N GLY A 405 -27.43 13.94 -26.39
CA GLY A 405 -26.06 13.65 -25.99
C GLY A 405 -25.08 13.65 -27.18
N PHE A 406 -23.90 13.10 -26.94
CA PHE A 406 -22.93 12.74 -27.98
C PHE A 406 -22.19 11.45 -27.61
N THR A 407 -21.49 10.85 -28.58
CA THR A 407 -20.75 9.60 -28.37
C THR A 407 -19.30 9.75 -28.79
N VAL A 408 -18.39 9.34 -27.90
CA VAL A 408 -16.96 9.25 -28.16
C VAL A 408 -16.60 7.78 -28.31
N LYS A 409 -15.95 7.43 -29.43
CA LYS A 409 -15.45 6.08 -29.68
C LYS A 409 -13.96 6.00 -29.36
N THR A 410 -13.58 5.05 -28.52
CA THR A 410 -12.19 4.63 -28.28
C THR A 410 -12.02 3.20 -28.80
N SER A 411 -10.83 2.83 -29.28
CA SER A 411 -10.63 1.49 -29.84
C SER A 411 -9.29 0.91 -29.44
N PHE A 412 -9.28 -0.39 -29.17
CA PHE A 412 -8.15 -1.17 -28.70
C PHE A 412 -8.00 -2.41 -29.59
N ASP A 413 -6.77 -2.80 -29.88
CA ASP A 413 -6.48 -4.09 -30.53
C ASP A 413 -6.04 -5.07 -29.43
N LEU A 414 -6.77 -6.18 -29.28
CA LEU A 414 -6.66 -7.15 -28.19
C LEU A 414 -6.62 -8.58 -28.76
N LYS A 415 -6.18 -9.53 -27.94
CA LYS A 415 -6.32 -10.97 -28.24
C LYS A 415 -7.73 -11.44 -27.83
N PRO A 416 -8.19 -12.62 -28.29
CA PRO A 416 -9.32 -13.30 -27.65
C PRO A 416 -9.07 -13.52 -26.16
N GLY A 417 -10.14 -13.37 -25.35
CA GLY A 417 -10.09 -13.42 -23.90
C GLY A 417 -11.25 -12.68 -23.23
N THR A 418 -11.27 -12.75 -21.90
CA THR A 418 -12.23 -12.04 -21.05
C THR A 418 -11.56 -10.77 -20.50
N TYR A 419 -12.24 -9.63 -20.63
CA TYR A 419 -11.71 -8.34 -20.22
C TYR A 419 -12.74 -7.53 -19.42
N LEU A 420 -12.23 -6.79 -18.44
CA LEU A 420 -12.91 -5.70 -17.77
C LEU A 420 -12.53 -4.37 -18.43
N VAL A 421 -13.53 -3.58 -18.79
CA VAL A 421 -13.40 -2.23 -19.34
C VAL A 421 -13.78 -1.24 -18.26
N ARG A 422 -12.83 -0.38 -17.90
CA ARG A 422 -13.05 0.75 -17.00
C ARG A 422 -13.11 2.05 -17.79
N LEU A 423 -14.15 2.82 -17.57
CA LEU A 423 -14.33 4.15 -18.15
C LEU A 423 -14.38 5.19 -17.03
N VAL A 424 -13.56 6.23 -17.12
CA VAL A 424 -13.57 7.41 -16.24
C VAL A 424 -13.75 8.66 -17.09
N VAL A 425 -14.69 9.52 -16.72
CA VAL A 425 -14.98 10.79 -17.38
C VAL A 425 -14.98 11.90 -16.34
N ARG A 426 -14.29 13.01 -16.61
CA ARG A 426 -14.26 14.19 -15.74
C ARG A 426 -14.46 15.46 -16.55
N ASP A 427 -15.29 16.37 -16.05
CA ASP A 427 -15.41 17.73 -16.59
C ASP A 427 -14.47 18.69 -15.85
N ALA A 428 -13.88 19.64 -16.59
CA ALA A 428 -12.86 20.52 -16.05
C ALA A 428 -13.45 21.68 -15.25
N VAL A 429 -14.62 22.20 -15.67
CA VAL A 429 -15.25 23.37 -15.03
C VAL A 429 -16.02 22.98 -13.77
N GLY A 430 -16.85 21.93 -13.82
CA GLY A 430 -17.66 21.49 -12.68
C GLY A 430 -16.93 20.57 -11.71
N ALA A 431 -15.79 20.01 -12.12
CA ALA A 431 -15.03 19.04 -11.34
C ALA A 431 -15.90 17.84 -10.89
N GLN A 432 -16.87 17.45 -11.70
CA GLN A 432 -17.67 16.23 -11.55
C GLN A 432 -16.98 15.07 -12.25
N MET A 433 -17.27 13.85 -11.80
CA MET A 433 -16.68 12.65 -12.35
C MET A 433 -17.73 11.55 -12.53
N ALA A 434 -17.58 10.75 -13.57
CA ALA A 434 -18.28 9.50 -13.71
C ALA A 434 -17.30 8.36 -13.95
N ALA A 435 -17.55 7.23 -13.29
CA ALA A 435 -16.82 6.01 -13.52
C ALA A 435 -17.79 4.85 -13.76
N ARG A 436 -17.52 4.04 -14.77
CA ARG A 436 -18.38 2.92 -15.21
C ARG A 436 -17.54 1.68 -15.48
N ASN A 437 -18.10 0.53 -15.17
CA ASN A 437 -17.52 -0.77 -15.51
C ASN A 437 -18.29 -1.41 -16.66
N GLY A 438 -17.59 -2.16 -17.50
CA GLY A 438 -18.18 -3.03 -18.50
C GLY A 438 -17.35 -4.29 -18.64
N ALA A 439 -17.96 -5.41 -18.96
CA ALA A 439 -17.24 -6.65 -19.28
C ALA A 439 -17.37 -6.96 -20.77
N VAL A 440 -16.35 -7.59 -21.34
CA VAL A 440 -16.41 -8.09 -22.71
C VAL A 440 -15.70 -9.43 -22.80
N VAL A 441 -16.35 -10.40 -23.43
CA VAL A 441 -15.76 -11.69 -23.75
C VAL A 441 -15.55 -11.74 -25.25
N ILE A 442 -14.29 -11.83 -25.66
CA ILE A 442 -13.89 -12.00 -27.06
C ILE A 442 -13.60 -13.50 -27.23
N PRO A 443 -14.46 -14.25 -27.93
CA PRO A 443 -14.28 -15.71 -28.05
C PRO A 443 -12.99 -16.03 -28.79
N TYR A 444 -12.34 -17.15 -28.45
CA TYR A 444 -11.25 -17.73 -29.24
C TYR A 444 -11.71 -18.01 -30.67
#